data_AF-A0A8S8Z5J1-F1
#
_entry.id   AF-A0A8S8Z5J1-F1
#
_cell.length_a   1.000
_cell.length_b   1.000
_cell.length_c   1.000
_cell.angle_alpha   90.00
_cell.angle_beta   90.00
_cell.angle_gamma   90.00
#
_symmetry.space_group_name_H-M   'P 1'
#
loop_
_entity.id
_entity.type
_entity.pdbx_description
1 polymer ?
#
loop_
_entity_poly.entity_id
_entity_poly.type
_entity_poly.pdbx_seq_one_letter_code
_entity_poly.pdbx_strand_id
1 'polypeptide(L)'
;MHLVTTNESKVLVDCGAKPTTNRSEVEPFFTAPELLPLDNLDAIVITHAHIDHIGMLPVLFKYGYRGPVYCTPPTRDLMTLLQIDYIKVAQAGGNESPYSKADIQECIKHVVMSTGATRPTYHPTSR
;
A
#
# COMPACT_ATOMS: atom_id res chain seq x y z
N MET A 1 7.09 5.77 4.65
CA MET A 1 7.18 4.31 4.83
C MET A 1 7.89 4.02 6.14
N HIS A 2 7.21 3.35 7.06
CA HIS A 2 7.76 2.92 8.34
C HIS A 2 7.37 1.47 8.59
N LEU A 3 8.32 0.63 8.99
CA LEU A 3 8.04 -0.74 9.42
C LEU A 3 7.96 -0.76 10.95
N VAL A 4 6.81 -1.15 11.49
CA VAL A 4 6.57 -1.33 12.92
C VAL A 4 6.63 -2.81 13.21
N THR A 5 7.51 -3.23 14.11
CA THR A 5 7.73 -4.63 14.44
C THR A 5 7.57 -4.90 15.93
N THR A 6 7.04 -6.08 16.25
CA THR A 6 7.05 -6.69 17.58
C THR A 6 7.64 -8.10 17.47
N ASN A 7 7.65 -8.85 18.57
CA ASN A 7 8.03 -10.27 18.53
C ASN A 7 7.03 -11.14 17.75
N GLU A 8 5.80 -10.65 17.54
CA GLU A 8 4.69 -11.42 16.98
C GLU A 8 4.15 -10.85 15.67
N SER A 9 4.47 -9.60 15.34
CA SER A 9 3.86 -8.92 14.19
C SER A 9 4.77 -7.92 13.48
N LYS A 10 4.49 -7.70 12.20
CA LYS A 10 5.06 -6.67 11.34
C LYS A 10 3.97 -5.92 10.61
N VAL A 11 3.93 -4.60 10.77
CA VAL A 11 2.98 -3.71 10.10
C VAL A 11 3.75 -2.62 9.35
N LEU A 12 3.41 -2.41 8.09
CA LEU A 12 3.96 -1.32 7.29
C LEU A 12 3.02 -0.12 7.34
N VAL A 13 3.55 1.05 7.67
CA VAL A 13 2.81 2.32 7.65
C VAL A 13 3.30 3.13 6.45
N ASP A 14 2.38 3.35 5.51
CA ASP A 14 2.58 4.01 4.22
C ASP A 14 3.62 3.36 3.28
N CYS A 15 3.40 3.50 1.99
CA CYS A 15 4.28 3.04 0.93
C CYS A 15 4.31 4.06 -0.21
N GLY A 16 5.06 5.13 0.03
CA GLY A 16 5.09 6.31 -0.84
C GLY A 16 6.10 6.27 -1.98
N ALA A 17 5.81 7.04 -3.03
CA ALA A 17 6.79 7.40 -4.06
C ALA A 17 7.56 8.66 -3.64
N LYS A 18 8.88 8.70 -3.86
CA LYS A 18 9.63 9.94 -3.70
C LYS A 18 9.39 10.86 -4.90
N PRO A 19 9.11 12.16 -4.71
CA PRO A 19 9.01 13.12 -5.80
C PRO A 19 10.44 13.49 -6.27
N THR A 20 11.03 12.62 -7.08
CA THR A 20 12.39 12.78 -7.59
C THR A 20 12.43 12.55 -9.09
N THR A 21 13.26 13.33 -9.78
CA THR A 21 13.57 13.13 -11.21
C THR A 21 14.64 12.07 -11.40
N ASN A 22 15.31 11.64 -10.32
CA ASN A 22 16.33 10.62 -10.35
C ASN A 22 15.70 9.23 -10.28
N ARG A 23 15.70 8.50 -11.40
CA ARG A 23 15.09 7.16 -11.51
C ARG A 23 15.63 6.16 -10.48
N SER A 24 16.88 6.33 -10.04
CA SER A 24 17.52 5.50 -9.02
C SER A 24 16.97 5.71 -7.60
N GLU A 25 16.21 6.78 -7.37
CA GLU A 25 15.63 7.15 -6.06
C GLU A 25 14.11 6.89 -5.99
N VAL A 26 13.49 6.48 -7.10
CA VAL A 26 12.03 6.33 -7.22
C VAL A 26 11.53 5.09 -6.47
N GLU A 27 12.34 4.03 -6.42
CA GLU A 27 11.96 2.76 -5.79
C GLU A 27 12.24 2.80 -4.28
N PRO A 28 11.23 2.56 -3.43
CA PRO A 28 11.47 2.23 -2.03
C PRO A 28 12.39 1.02 -1.91
N PHE A 29 13.17 0.97 -0.83
CA PHE A 29 14.01 -0.19 -0.50
C PHE A 29 13.15 -1.41 -0.14
N PHE A 30 12.57 -2.07 -1.14
CA PHE A 30 11.85 -3.33 -0.99
C PHE A 30 12.80 -4.53 -0.78
N THR A 31 14.10 -4.29 -0.83
CA THR A 31 15.16 -5.29 -0.61
C THR A 31 15.65 -5.31 0.84
N ALA A 32 15.06 -4.51 1.73
CA ALA A 32 15.42 -4.50 3.14
C ALA A 32 15.16 -5.88 3.76
N PRO A 33 16.16 -6.56 4.37
CA PRO A 33 15.99 -7.87 4.98
C PRO A 33 14.88 -7.91 6.03
N GLU A 34 14.61 -6.79 6.70
CA GLU A 34 13.58 -6.66 7.73
C GLU A 34 12.15 -6.74 7.16
N LEU A 35 11.96 -6.32 5.90
CA LEU A 35 10.68 -6.34 5.19
C LEU A 35 10.44 -7.67 4.47
N LEU A 36 11.50 -8.41 4.14
CA LEU A 36 11.42 -9.67 3.42
C LEU A 36 11.37 -10.90 4.37
N PRO A 37 10.72 -12.00 3.96
CA PRO A 37 9.77 -12.09 2.84
C PRO A 37 8.50 -11.29 3.12
N LEU A 38 7.84 -10.81 2.06
CA LEU A 38 6.59 -10.03 2.17
C LEU A 38 5.44 -10.84 2.80
N ASP A 39 5.52 -12.17 2.76
CA ASP A 39 4.56 -13.08 3.40
C ASP A 39 4.54 -12.95 4.93
N ASN A 40 5.61 -12.41 5.53
CA ASN A 40 5.70 -12.15 6.98
C ASN A 40 5.17 -10.76 7.37
N LEU A 41 4.61 -10.01 6.43
CA LEU A 41 4.00 -8.70 6.70
C LEU A 41 2.51 -8.88 7.00
N ASP A 42 2.09 -8.60 8.23
CA ASP A 42 0.70 -8.88 8.66
C ASP A 42 -0.30 -7.90 8.07
N ALA A 43 0.10 -6.64 7.90
CA ALA A 43 -0.78 -5.59 7.41
C ALA A 43 -0.02 -4.40 6.85
N ILE A 44 -0.70 -3.65 6.00
CA ILE A 44 -0.31 -2.31 5.60
C ILE A 44 -1.37 -1.32 6.08
N VAL A 45 -0.95 -0.19 6.63
CA VAL A 45 -1.83 0.92 7.02
C VAL A 45 -1.47 2.14 6.17
N ILE A 46 -2.47 2.73 5.52
CA ILE A 46 -2.32 3.96 4.74
C ILE A 46 -2.94 5.12 5.50
N THR A 47 -2.14 6.16 5.76
CA THR A 47 -2.54 7.33 6.53
C THR A 47 -3.46 8.24 5.73
N HIS A 48 -3.11 8.54 4.48
CA HIS A 48 -3.89 9.38 3.57
C HIS A 48 -3.46 9.16 2.11
N ALA A 49 -4.18 9.77 1.16
CA ALA A 49 -4.08 9.43 -0.26
C ALA A 49 -2.99 10.17 -1.04
N HIS A 50 -2.13 10.97 -0.41
CA HIS A 50 -1.06 11.63 -1.16
C HIS A 50 -0.04 10.62 -1.71
N ILE A 51 0.49 10.87 -2.91
CA ILE A 51 1.37 9.95 -3.65
C ILE A 51 2.65 9.59 -2.89
N ASP A 52 3.15 10.49 -2.06
CA ASP A 52 4.28 10.25 -1.15
C ASP A 52 3.94 9.32 0.05
N HIS A 53 2.70 8.84 0.14
CA HIS A 53 2.25 7.83 1.10
C HIS A 53 1.67 6.56 0.45
N ILE A 54 1.18 6.64 -0.80
CA ILE A 54 0.52 5.51 -1.49
C ILE A 54 1.22 5.06 -2.78
N GLY A 55 2.16 5.86 -3.27
CA GLY A 55 2.62 5.81 -4.65
C GLY A 55 3.32 4.52 -5.03
N MET A 56 3.78 3.73 -4.06
CA MET A 56 4.52 2.47 -4.28
C MET A 56 3.80 1.25 -3.68
N LEU A 57 2.63 1.44 -3.09
CA LEU A 57 1.81 0.35 -2.55
C LEU A 57 1.53 -0.76 -3.60
N PRO A 58 1.16 -0.47 -4.86
CA PRO A 58 0.89 -1.53 -5.84
C PRO A 58 2.13 -2.35 -6.20
N VAL A 59 3.34 -1.81 -5.99
CA VAL A 59 4.60 -2.53 -6.21
C VAL A 59 4.70 -3.74 -5.27
N LEU A 60 4.25 -3.60 -4.02
CA LEU A 60 4.23 -4.72 -3.07
C LEU A 60 3.34 -5.87 -3.57
N PHE A 61 2.20 -5.56 -4.18
CA PHE A 61 1.31 -6.56 -4.78
C PHE A 61 1.91 -7.21 -6.02
N LYS A 62 2.61 -6.44 -6.86
CA LYS A 62 3.39 -6.97 -7.98
C LYS A 62 4.45 -7.98 -7.51
N TYR A 63 5.08 -7.73 -6.36
CA TYR A 63 6.10 -8.61 -5.75
C TYR A 63 5.56 -9.69 -4.82
N GLY A 64 4.24 -9.87 -4.72
CA GLY A 64 3.64 -11.03 -4.06
C GLY A 64 2.97 -10.79 -2.72
N TYR A 65 2.95 -9.56 -2.19
CA TYR A 65 2.15 -9.26 -1.00
C TYR A 65 0.66 -9.54 -1.25
N ARG A 66 0.01 -10.26 -0.34
CA ARG A 66 -1.42 -10.64 -0.42
C ARG A 66 -2.16 -10.44 0.91
N GLY A 67 -1.59 -9.63 1.81
CA GLY A 67 -2.20 -9.30 3.09
C GLY A 67 -3.12 -8.07 3.03
N PRO A 68 -3.79 -7.74 4.15
CA PRO A 68 -4.76 -6.65 4.21
C PRO A 68 -4.12 -5.26 4.18
N VAL A 69 -4.80 -4.33 3.50
CA VAL A 69 -4.49 -2.89 3.52
C VAL A 69 -5.60 -2.15 4.25
N TYR A 70 -5.28 -1.45 5.34
CA TYR A 70 -6.23 -0.67 6.11
C TYR A 70 -6.14 0.80 5.76
N CYS A 71 -7.29 1.40 5.44
CA CYS A 71 -7.41 2.84 5.23
C CYS A 71 -8.87 3.30 5.42
N THR A 72 -9.09 4.60 5.41
CA THR A 72 -10.46 5.15 5.41
C THR A 72 -11.11 5.03 4.03
N PRO A 73 -12.46 4.98 3.93
CA PRO A 73 -13.13 4.95 2.64
C PRO A 73 -12.70 6.08 1.68
N PRO A 74 -12.58 7.36 2.11
CA PRO A 74 -12.07 8.43 1.26
C PRO A 74 -10.63 8.16 0.76
N THR A 75 -9.77 7.60 1.63
CA THR A 75 -8.40 7.26 1.25
C THR A 75 -8.38 6.21 0.14
N ARG A 76 -9.19 5.16 0.21
CA ARG A 76 -9.27 4.11 -0.83
C ARG A 76 -9.62 4.72 -2.19
N ASP A 77 -10.66 5.55 -2.23
CA ASP A 77 -11.20 6.09 -3.47
C ASP A 77 -10.19 7.04 -4.14
N LEU A 78 -9.61 7.96 -3.35
CA LEU A 78 -8.58 8.88 -3.83
C LEU A 78 -7.28 8.15 -4.20
N MET A 79 -6.88 7.15 -3.43
CA MET A 79 -5.68 6.35 -3.70
C MET A 79 -5.74 5.69 -5.07
N THR A 80 -6.87 5.05 -5.38
CA THR A 80 -7.09 4.40 -6.68
C THR A 80 -6.99 5.41 -7.82
N LEU A 81 -7.64 6.57 -7.67
CA LEU A 81 -7.64 7.63 -8.68
C LEU A 81 -6.23 8.16 -8.93
N LEU A 82 -5.51 8.49 -7.87
CA LEU A 82 -4.18 9.10 -7.95
C LEU A 82 -3.13 8.11 -8.45
N GLN A 83 -3.20 6.82 -8.11
CA GLN A 83 -2.30 5.79 -8.67
C GLN A 83 -2.55 5.57 -10.17
N ILE A 84 -3.80 5.61 -10.64
CA ILE A 84 -4.10 5.55 -12.07
C ILE A 84 -3.55 6.79 -12.79
N ASP A 85 -3.67 7.97 -12.20
CA ASP A 85 -3.12 9.20 -12.75
C ASP A 85 -1.59 9.17 -12.79
N TYR A 86 -0.95 8.65 -11.74
CA TYR A 86 0.50 8.46 -11.67
C TYR A 86 1.03 7.62 -12.83
N ILE A 87 0.35 6.52 -13.19
CA ILE A 87 0.69 5.72 -14.38
C ILE A 87 0.61 6.57 -15.66
N LYS A 88 -0.47 7.34 -15.82
CA LYS A 88 -0.71 8.14 -17.04
C LYS A 88 0.34 9.25 -17.20
N VAL A 89 0.65 9.96 -16.13
CA VAL A 89 1.65 11.04 -16.15
C VAL A 89 3.04 10.49 -16.44
N ALA A 90 3.41 9.34 -15.84
CA ALA A 90 4.67 8.68 -16.15
C ALA A 90 4.77 8.33 -17.64
N GLN A 91 3.73 7.71 -18.20
CA GLN A 91 3.66 7.33 -19.61
C GLN A 91 3.70 8.54 -20.56
N ALA A 92 2.96 9.60 -20.24
CA ALA A 92 2.97 10.84 -21.03
C ALA A 92 4.34 11.53 -21.01
N GLY A 93 5.10 11.38 -19.92
CA GLY A 93 6.49 11.84 -19.81
C GLY A 93 7.53 10.91 -20.44
N GLY A 94 7.13 9.82 -21.10
CA GLY A 94 8.05 8.85 -21.69
C GLY A 94 8.74 7.93 -20.68
N ASN A 95 8.26 7.88 -19.45
CA ASN A 95 8.77 7.01 -18.40
C ASN A 95 7.92 5.75 -18.25
N GLU A 96 8.55 4.64 -17.84
CA GLU A 96 7.81 3.45 -17.44
C GLU A 96 7.26 3.62 -16.03
N SER A 97 6.06 3.11 -15.79
CA SER A 97 5.49 3.06 -14.47
C SER A 97 6.00 1.82 -13.71
N PRO A 98 6.27 1.91 -12.39
CA PRO A 98 6.75 0.77 -11.60
C PRO A 98 5.73 -0.38 -11.47
N TYR A 99 4.45 -0.10 -11.74
CA TYR A 99 3.34 -1.05 -11.68
C TYR A 99 2.29 -0.78 -12.76
N SER A 100 1.45 -1.78 -12.98
CA SER A 100 0.35 -1.76 -13.93
C SER A 100 -0.99 -1.44 -13.25
N LYS A 101 -2.03 -1.21 -14.07
CA LYS A 101 -3.41 -1.12 -13.56
C LYS A 101 -3.88 -2.42 -12.91
N ALA A 102 -3.36 -3.57 -13.33
CA ALA A 102 -3.70 -4.87 -12.74
C ALA A 102 -3.16 -4.97 -11.31
N ASP A 103 -2.00 -4.41 -11.03
CA ASP A 103 -1.42 -4.37 -9.67
C ASP A 103 -2.23 -3.46 -8.75
N ILE A 104 -2.74 -2.32 -9.26
CA ILE A 104 -3.68 -1.47 -8.53
C ILE A 104 -4.96 -2.26 -8.22
N GLN A 105 -5.53 -2.94 -9.22
CA GLN A 105 -6.74 -3.75 -9.03
C GLN A 105 -6.52 -4.86 -8.01
N GLU A 106 -5.36 -5.51 -8.02
CA GLU A 106 -5.01 -6.49 -7.01
C GLU A 106 -4.96 -5.83 -5.63
N CYS A 107 -4.22 -4.74 -5.45
CA CYS A 107 -4.18 -3.97 -4.21
C CYS A 107 -5.57 -3.66 -3.65
N ILE A 108 -6.50 -3.20 -4.48
CA ILE A 108 -7.85 -2.81 -4.05
C ILE A 108 -8.68 -4.00 -3.53
N LYS A 109 -8.45 -5.23 -4.02
CA LYS A 109 -9.13 -6.42 -3.48
C LYS A 109 -8.78 -6.70 -2.02
N HIS A 110 -7.63 -6.22 -1.56
CA HIS A 110 -7.13 -6.43 -0.19
C HIS A 110 -7.41 -5.24 0.73
N VAL A 111 -8.10 -4.19 0.25
CA VAL A 111 -8.42 -3.02 1.08
C VAL A 111 -9.57 -3.34 2.04
N VAL A 112 -9.28 -3.26 3.34
CA VAL A 112 -10.24 -3.32 4.42
C VAL A 112 -10.52 -1.91 4.91
N MET A 113 -11.71 -1.41 4.63
CA MET A 113 -12.11 -0.05 5.01
C MET A 113 -12.44 0.03 6.50
N SER A 114 -11.81 0.95 7.23
CA SER A 114 -12.28 1.29 8.57
C SER A 114 -13.53 2.18 8.45
N THR A 115 -14.72 1.59 8.58
CA THR A 115 -15.93 2.39 8.73
C THR A 115 -15.86 3.07 10.09
N GLY A 116 -15.62 4.38 10.11
CA GLY A 116 -15.88 5.18 11.30
C GLY A 116 -17.35 4.97 11.69
N ALA A 117 -17.57 4.32 12.83
CA ALA A 117 -18.88 3.93 13.38
C ALA A 117 -19.60 2.74 12.70
N THR A 118 -19.17 1.52 13.04
CA THR A 118 -20.15 0.52 13.50
C THR A 118 -19.66 -0.04 14.84
N ARG A 119 -20.59 -0.19 15.80
CA ARG A 119 -20.37 -0.85 17.10
C ARG A 119 -19.52 -2.11 16.88
N PRO A 120 -18.56 -2.44 17.77
CA PRO A 120 -17.95 -3.76 17.72
C PRO A 120 -19.07 -4.78 17.89
N THR A 121 -19.33 -5.59 16.86
CA THR A 121 -20.13 -6.80 17.02
C THR A 121 -19.30 -7.73 17.89
N TYR A 122 -19.54 -7.64 19.20
CA TYR A 122 -19.09 -8.64 20.16
C TYR A 122 -19.49 -10.02 19.63
N HIS A 123 -18.51 -10.79 19.16
CA HIS A 123 -18.66 -12.23 19.00
C HIS A 123 -18.26 -12.84 20.34
N PRO A 124 -19.21 -13.33 21.14
CA PRO A 124 -18.84 -14.16 22.28
C PRO A 124 -18.14 -15.39 21.71
N THR A 125 -16.88 -15.57 22.08
CA THR A 125 -16.22 -16.86 21.93
C THR A 125 -17.03 -17.88 22.72
N SER A 126 -17.65 -18.82 21.99
CA SER A 126 -18.22 -20.01 22.62
C SER A 126 -17.08 -20.80 23.25
N ARG A 127 -17.27 -21.09 24.54
CA ARG A 127 -16.52 -22.10 25.28
C ARG A 127 -16.55 -23.46 24.59
#